data_AF-F0TAJ2-F1
#
_entry.id   AF-F0TAJ2-F1
#
_cell.length_a   1.000
_cell.length_b   1.000
_cell.length_c   1.000
_cell.angle_alpha   90.00
_cell.angle_beta   90.00
_cell.angle_gamma   90.00
#
_symmetry.space_group_name_H-M   'P 1'
#
loop_
_entity.id
_entity.type
_entity.pdbx_description
1 polymer ?
#
loop_
_entity_poly.entity_id
_entity_poly.type
_entity_poly.pdbx_seq_one_letter_code
_entity_poly.pdbx_strand_id
1 'polypeptide(L)'
;MSLDENINDEITFNKICPKCGVANPDNEANCIICDKDLLETVLYLEDAFFDLEITETEFVEYRKNYYRTRRTGKIKRFKLKKMEEISLGQPIKRINFIYDGKTETYPLKDENYDLLKDFMVKNGYITP
;
A
#
# COMPACT_ATOMS: atom_id res chain seq x y z
N MET A 1 -27.79 -3.07 -41.44
CA MET A 1 -26.45 -2.46 -41.50
C MET A 1 -26.33 -1.57 -40.28
N SER A 2 -25.41 -1.98 -39.42
CA SER A 2 -24.94 -1.31 -38.19
C SER A 2 -24.41 0.10 -38.47
N LEU A 3 -24.29 0.91 -37.42
CA LEU A 3 -23.06 1.63 -37.05
C LEU A 3 -23.21 2.12 -35.59
N ASP A 4 -22.70 1.28 -34.71
CA ASP A 4 -21.80 1.57 -33.58
C ASP A 4 -22.29 2.50 -32.45
N GLU A 5 -22.77 1.85 -31.38
CA GLU A 5 -22.68 2.36 -30.02
C GLU A 5 -21.20 2.59 -29.69
N ASN A 6 -20.75 3.84 -29.73
CA ASN A 6 -19.44 4.24 -29.24
C ASN A 6 -19.44 4.13 -27.71
N ILE A 7 -19.13 2.93 -27.21
CA ILE A 7 -18.71 2.74 -25.83
C ILE A 7 -17.31 3.35 -25.73
N ASN A 8 -17.25 4.66 -25.40
CA ASN A 8 -16.04 5.25 -24.85
C ASN A 8 -15.88 4.69 -23.42
N ASP A 9 -15.37 3.47 -23.31
CA ASP A 9 -14.74 3.04 -22.08
C ASP A 9 -13.47 3.89 -21.93
N GLU A 10 -13.60 5.05 -21.29
CA GLU A 10 -12.47 5.91 -20.96
C GLU A 10 -11.49 5.08 -20.11
N ILE A 11 -10.35 4.74 -20.71
CA ILE A 11 -9.29 4.01 -20.01
C ILE A 11 -8.70 4.96 -18.96
N THR A 12 -9.01 4.69 -17.70
CA THR A 12 -8.46 5.40 -16.54
C THR A 12 -7.19 4.72 -16.02
N PHE A 13 -6.23 5.52 -15.56
CA PHE A 13 -4.93 5.05 -15.06
C PHE A 13 -4.78 5.35 -13.57
N ASN A 14 -5.69 4.87 -12.74
CA ASN A 14 -5.67 5.14 -11.30
C ASN A 14 -4.93 4.07 -10.49
N LYS A 15 -4.72 2.88 -11.08
CA LYS A 15 -4.05 1.76 -10.41
C LYS A 15 -2.53 1.91 -10.40
N ILE A 16 -1.98 2.50 -9.34
CA ILE A 16 -0.53 2.66 -9.17
C ILE A 16 0.13 1.33 -8.84
N CYS A 17 1.18 0.97 -9.57
CA CYS A 17 2.00 -0.20 -9.26
C CYS A 17 2.83 0.04 -8.00
N PRO A 18 2.65 -0.74 -6.92
CA PRO A 18 3.41 -0.52 -5.70
C PRO A 18 4.89 -0.77 -5.82
N LYS A 19 5.39 -1.48 -6.84
CA LYS A 19 6.83 -1.77 -7.02
C LYS A 19 7.56 -0.63 -7.72
N CYS A 20 7.00 -0.10 -8.81
CA CYS A 20 7.69 0.90 -9.64
C CYS A 20 7.05 2.29 -9.64
N GLY A 21 5.87 2.47 -9.04
CA GLY A 21 5.16 3.76 -8.96
C GLY A 21 4.49 4.19 -10.27
N VAL A 22 4.45 3.34 -11.29
CA VAL A 22 3.81 3.63 -12.57
C VAL A 22 2.31 3.40 -12.45
N ALA A 23 1.52 4.33 -12.99
CA ALA A 23 0.08 4.21 -13.14
C ALA A 23 -0.28 3.21 -14.25
N ASN A 24 -1.27 2.35 -13.99
CA ASN A 24 -1.72 1.29 -14.90
C ASN A 24 -3.23 1.45 -15.14
N PRO A 25 -3.74 0.93 -16.27
CA PRO A 25 -5.18 0.81 -16.48
C PRO A 25 -5.85 0.10 -15.31
N ASP A 26 -7.05 0.54 -14.93
CA ASP A 26 -7.71 0.03 -13.73
C ASP A 26 -8.07 -1.47 -13.82
N ASN A 27 -8.26 -1.99 -15.03
CA ASN A 27 -8.52 -3.41 -15.32
C ASN A 27 -7.26 -4.27 -15.50
N GLU A 28 -6.06 -3.69 -15.43
CA GLU A 28 -4.82 -4.41 -15.69
C GLU A 28 -4.42 -5.32 -14.51
N ALA A 29 -4.08 -6.57 -14.81
CA ALA A 29 -3.64 -7.54 -13.82
C ALA A 29 -2.16 -7.34 -13.45
N ASN A 30 -1.31 -6.98 -14.42
CA ASN A 30 0.14 -6.85 -14.24
C ASN A 30 0.62 -5.43 -14.53
N CYS A 31 1.67 -4.99 -13.86
CA CYS A 31 2.24 -3.68 -14.16
C CYS A 31 2.84 -3.66 -15.56
N ILE A 32 2.40 -2.70 -16.39
CA ILE A 32 2.83 -2.54 -17.79
C ILE A 32 4.34 -2.28 -17.96
N ILE A 33 5.04 -1.90 -16.89
CA ILE A 33 6.48 -1.59 -16.91
C ILE A 33 7.35 -2.65 -16.24
N CYS A 34 6.90 -3.20 -15.09
CA CYS A 34 7.76 -4.05 -14.26
C CYS A 34 7.19 -5.45 -13.99
N ASP A 35 6.09 -5.78 -14.65
CA ASP A 35 5.41 -7.07 -14.66
C ASP A 35 4.96 -7.59 -13.28
N LYS A 36 4.98 -6.72 -12.25
CA LYS A 36 4.42 -7.07 -10.94
C LYS A 36 2.94 -7.39 -11.08
N ASP A 37 2.52 -8.51 -10.53
CA ASP A 37 1.11 -8.81 -10.30
C ASP A 37 0.51 -7.76 -9.35
N LEU A 38 -0.46 -7.01 -9.87
CA LEU A 38 -1.18 -5.95 -9.17
C LEU A 38 -2.40 -6.48 -8.42
N LEU A 39 -2.80 -7.73 -8.66
CA LEU A 39 -3.89 -8.38 -7.94
C LEU A 39 -3.46 -8.81 -6.52
N GLU A 40 -2.16 -9.03 -6.30
CA GLU A 40 -1.59 -9.31 -4.97
C GLU A 40 -1.73 -8.13 -4.00
N THR A 41 -1.88 -6.91 -4.53
CA THR A 41 -1.96 -5.69 -3.74
C THR A 41 -3.39 -5.50 -3.22
N VAL A 42 -3.55 -5.61 -1.90
CA VAL A 42 -4.84 -5.42 -1.22
C VAL A 42 -5.06 -3.95 -0.87
N LEU A 43 -4.00 -3.27 -0.42
CA LEU A 43 -4.02 -1.85 -0.10
C LEU A 43 -2.69 -1.22 -0.50
N TYR A 44 -2.74 -0.05 -1.13
CA TYR A 44 -1.56 0.74 -1.44
C TYR A 44 -1.76 2.19 -1.00
N LEU A 45 -0.83 2.71 -0.21
CA LEU A 45 -0.89 4.05 0.39
C LEU A 45 0.38 4.82 0.03
N GLU A 46 0.23 5.96 -0.62
CA GLU A 46 1.34 6.89 -0.86
C GLU A 46 1.48 7.86 0.31
N ASP A 47 2.59 7.78 1.05
CA ASP A 47 2.82 8.61 2.24
C ASP A 47 4.07 9.50 2.09
N ALA A 48 4.34 10.35 3.07
CA ALA A 48 5.42 11.34 3.03
C ALA A 48 6.81 10.70 3.04
N PHE A 49 7.05 9.70 3.89
CA PHE A 49 8.40 9.14 4.10
C PHE A 49 8.62 7.79 3.41
N PHE A 50 7.54 7.10 3.10
CA PHE A 50 7.51 5.80 2.47
C PHE A 50 6.18 5.65 1.76
N ASP A 51 6.11 4.76 0.79
CA ASP A 51 4.83 4.20 0.38
C ASP A 51 4.64 2.86 1.09
N LEU A 52 3.39 2.49 1.32
CA LEU A 52 3.01 1.27 1.99
C LEU A 52 2.19 0.40 1.04
N GLU A 53 2.56 -0.86 0.91
CA GLU A 53 1.73 -1.89 0.28
C GLU A 53 1.38 -2.95 1.32
N ILE A 54 0.10 -3.31 1.37
CA ILE A 54 -0.38 -4.50 2.04
C ILE A 54 -0.78 -5.51 0.97
N THR A 55 -0.21 -6.70 1.07
CA THR A 55 -0.66 -7.89 0.33
C THR A 55 -1.44 -8.80 1.27
N GLU A 56 -1.92 -9.94 0.78
CA GLU A 56 -2.59 -10.94 1.65
C GLU A 56 -1.72 -11.43 2.81
N THR A 57 -0.38 -11.35 2.68
CA THR A 57 0.54 -11.94 3.67
C THR A 57 1.64 -11.01 4.16
N GLU A 58 1.87 -9.88 3.50
CA GLU A 58 2.98 -8.98 3.78
C GLU A 58 2.55 -7.53 3.94
N PHE A 59 3.22 -6.84 4.87
CA PHE A 59 3.32 -5.40 4.98
C PHE A 59 4.66 -4.97 4.35
N VAL A 60 4.63 -4.11 3.34
CA VAL A 60 5.79 -3.76 2.53
C VAL A 60 6.01 -2.25 2.52
N GLU A 61 7.17 -1.83 3.03
CA GLU A 61 7.59 -0.42 3.02
C GLU A 61 8.49 -0.13 1.82
N TYR A 62 8.12 0.88 1.03
CA TYR A 62 8.95 1.46 -0.04
C TYR A 62 9.53 2.80 0.43
N ARG A 63 10.78 2.81 0.88
CA ARG A 63 11.43 3.99 1.47
C ARG A 63 11.62 5.12 0.46
N LYS A 64 11.16 6.33 0.78
CA LYS A 64 11.47 7.57 0.04
C LYS A 64 12.78 8.20 0.48
N ASN A 65 13.37 8.98 -0.43
CA ASN A 65 14.59 9.73 -0.19
C ASN A 65 14.34 10.85 0.83
N TYR A 66 15.42 11.51 1.26
CA TYR A 66 15.34 12.60 2.22
C TYR A 66 14.37 13.72 1.79
N TYR A 67 14.34 14.02 0.49
CA TYR A 67 13.44 15.02 -0.11
C TYR A 67 12.01 14.55 -0.30
N ARG A 68 11.68 13.29 0.04
CA ARG A 68 10.32 12.71 -0.03
C ARG A 68 9.71 12.67 -1.44
N THR A 69 10.54 12.84 -2.47
CA THR A 69 10.08 12.97 -3.86
C THR A 69 10.22 11.68 -4.65
N ARG A 70 11.16 10.82 -4.27
CA ARG A 70 11.45 9.57 -4.99
C ARG A 70 11.77 8.44 -4.02
N ARG A 71 11.45 7.22 -4.42
CA ARG A 71 11.89 6.01 -3.69
C ARG A 71 13.39 5.81 -3.82
N THR A 72 13.97 5.22 -2.78
CA THR A 72 15.41 4.92 -2.71
C THR A 72 15.77 3.55 -3.26
N GLY A 73 14.77 2.72 -3.60
CA GLY A 73 14.96 1.30 -3.90
C GLY A 73 15.11 0.42 -2.66
N LYS A 74 15.26 0.99 -1.46
CA LYS A 74 15.22 0.23 -0.20
C LYS A 74 13.79 -0.20 0.09
N ILE A 75 13.61 -1.50 0.30
CA ILE A 75 12.32 -2.13 0.57
C ILE A 75 12.45 -2.91 1.88
N LYS A 76 11.50 -2.75 2.79
CA LYS A 76 11.33 -3.65 3.94
C LYS A 76 10.06 -4.47 3.76
N ARG A 77 10.10 -5.73 4.16
CA ARG A 77 8.97 -6.67 4.08
C ARG A 77 8.77 -7.32 5.43
N PHE A 78 7.53 -7.33 5.90
CA PHE A 78 7.16 -7.94 7.15
C PHE A 78 5.99 -8.89 6.89
N LYS A 79 6.14 -10.16 7.28
CA LYS A 79 5.02 -11.11 7.22
C LYS A 79 3.97 -10.70 8.25
N LEU A 80 2.74 -10.46 7.81
CA LEU A 80 1.63 -10.05 8.70
C LEU A 80 1.45 -11.04 9.87
N LYS A 81 1.57 -12.34 9.60
CA LYS A 81 1.45 -13.41 10.61
C LYS A 81 2.55 -13.41 11.69
N LYS A 82 3.64 -12.68 11.47
CA LYS A 82 4.76 -12.54 12.41
C LYS A 82 4.79 -11.17 13.09
N MET A 83 3.86 -10.28 12.75
CA MET A 83 3.73 -8.99 13.42
C MET A 83 3.03 -9.21 14.76
N GLU A 84 3.71 -8.85 15.83
CA GLU A 84 3.25 -8.99 17.20
C GLU A 84 2.94 -7.62 17.79
N GLU A 85 2.09 -7.58 18.84
CA GLU A 85 1.76 -6.34 19.57
C GLU A 85 1.39 -5.15 18.65
N ILE A 86 0.61 -5.42 17.60
CA ILE A 86 0.19 -4.39 16.65
C ILE A 86 -0.68 -3.36 17.38
N SER A 87 -0.29 -2.09 17.31
CA SER A 87 -0.97 -0.99 17.98
C SER A 87 -1.03 0.25 17.09
N LEU A 88 -2.08 1.03 17.27
CA LEU A 88 -2.25 2.32 16.63
C LEU A 88 -2.06 3.45 17.64
N GLY A 89 -1.16 4.38 17.33
CA GLY A 89 -0.84 5.50 18.20
C GLY A 89 -1.78 6.69 18.03
N GLN A 90 -2.09 7.34 19.15
CA GLN A 90 -2.70 8.68 19.23
C GLN A 90 -1.96 9.51 20.29
N PRO A 91 -1.86 10.85 20.17
CA PRO A 91 -2.38 11.70 19.09
C PRO A 91 -1.54 11.65 17.80
N ILE A 92 -0.30 11.18 17.86
CA ILE A 92 0.55 11.01 16.68
C ILE A 92 0.09 9.76 15.93
N LYS A 93 -0.49 9.96 14.74
CA LYS A 93 -0.98 8.90 13.85
C LYS A 93 0.17 8.00 13.38
N ARG A 94 0.26 6.81 13.96
CA ARG A 94 1.27 5.82 13.62
C ARG A 94 0.77 4.40 13.85
N ILE A 95 1.28 3.45 13.11
CA ILE A 95 1.20 2.03 13.46
C ILE A 95 2.53 1.61 14.08
N ASN A 96 2.46 0.83 15.17
CA ASN A 96 3.62 0.17 15.76
C ASN A 96 3.36 -1.32 15.84
N PHE A 97 4.42 -2.12 15.70
CA PHE A 97 4.36 -3.55 15.91
C PHE A 97 5.75 -4.07 16.27
N ILE A 98 5.82 -5.24 16.88
CA ILE A 98 7.06 -5.98 17.11
C ILE A 98 7.24 -6.96 15.95
N TYR A 99 8.46 -7.03 15.43
CA TYR A 99 8.85 -7.99 14.41
C TYR A 99 10.28 -8.48 14.68
N ASP A 100 10.46 -9.79 14.79
CA ASP A 100 11.75 -10.41 15.15
C ASP A 100 12.42 -9.74 16.37
N GLY A 101 11.61 -9.44 17.40
CA GLY A 101 12.05 -8.81 18.65
C GLY A 101 12.38 -7.31 18.56
N LYS A 102 12.09 -6.65 17.45
CA LYS A 102 12.30 -5.20 17.25
C LYS A 102 10.99 -4.46 17.07
N THR A 103 10.86 -3.31 17.71
CA THR A 103 9.74 -2.40 17.47
C THR A 103 9.93 -1.68 16.15
N GLU A 104 8.94 -1.78 15.27
CA GLU A 104 8.84 -1.00 14.04
C GLU A 104 7.73 0.04 14.20
N THR A 105 8.00 1.27 13.77
CA THR A 105 7.08 2.41 13.90
C THR A 105 6.95 3.14 12.58
N TYR A 106 5.71 3.30 12.12
CA TYR A 106 5.37 3.94 10.85
C TYR A 106 4.42 5.11 11.10
N PRO A 107 4.92 6.36 11.12
CA PRO A 107 4.06 7.54 11.13
C PRO A 107 3.38 7.69 9.78
N LEU A 108 2.08 7.96 9.79
CA LEU A 108 1.24 8.04 8.60
C LEU A 108 0.54 9.39 8.54
N LYS A 109 0.20 9.85 7.34
CA LYS A 109 -0.80 10.92 7.16
C LYS A 109 -2.14 10.47 7.71
N ASP A 110 -2.98 11.42 8.12
CA ASP A 110 -4.29 11.14 8.71
C ASP A 110 -5.15 10.23 7.82
N GLU A 111 -5.27 10.56 6.52
CA GLU A 111 -6.01 9.77 5.53
C GLU A 111 -5.53 8.31 5.42
N ASN A 112 -4.22 8.11 5.36
CA ASN A 112 -3.60 6.79 5.24
C ASN A 112 -3.70 6.01 6.56
N TYR A 113 -3.60 6.69 7.69
CA TYR A 113 -3.78 6.09 9.00
C TYR A 113 -5.20 5.54 9.16
N ASP A 114 -6.22 6.30 8.77
CA ASP A 114 -7.60 5.88 8.91
C ASP A 114 -7.91 4.69 7.97
N LEU A 115 -7.44 4.74 6.71
CA LEU A 115 -7.55 3.60 5.78
C LEU A 115 -6.84 2.34 6.30
N LEU A 116 -5.62 2.47 6.85
CA LEU A 116 -4.89 1.35 7.42
C LEU A 116 -5.57 0.81 8.68
N LYS A 117 -6.09 1.69 9.54
CA LYS A 117 -6.84 1.30 10.74
C LYS A 117 -8.04 0.45 10.36
N ASP A 118 -8.86 0.94 9.42
CA ASP A 118 -10.05 0.23 8.97
C ASP A 118 -9.70 -1.12 8.37
N PHE A 119 -8.63 -1.19 7.57
CA PHE A 119 -8.09 -2.44 7.06
C PHE A 119 -7.70 -3.40 8.19
N MET A 120 -6.94 -2.94 9.18
CA MET A 120 -6.42 -3.78 10.26
C MET A 120 -7.54 -4.30 11.16
N VAL A 121 -8.53 -3.46 11.49
CA VAL A 121 -9.72 -3.86 12.27
C VAL A 121 -10.57 -4.87 11.49
N LYS A 122 -10.88 -4.58 10.22
CA LYS A 122 -11.72 -5.44 9.37
C LYS A 122 -11.14 -6.85 9.22
N ASN A 123 -9.82 -6.96 9.17
CA ASN A 123 -9.12 -8.24 9.01
C ASN A 123 -8.68 -8.87 10.34
N GLY A 124 -9.08 -8.31 11.48
CA GLY A 124 -8.84 -8.90 12.81
C GLY A 124 -7.39 -8.83 13.30
N TYR A 125 -6.56 -7.97 12.72
CA TYR A 125 -5.18 -7.76 13.18
C TYR A 125 -5.10 -6.92 14.46
N ILE A 126 -6.11 -6.09 14.70
CA ILE A 126 -6.25 -5.28 15.91
C ILE A 126 -7.71 -5.29 16.36
N THR A 127 -7.93 -5.17 17.67
CA THR A 127 -9.26 -4.97 18.23
C THR A 127 -9.68 -3.49 18.10
N PRO A 128 -10.99 -3.19 17.91
CA PRO A 128 -11.51 -1.82 17.78
C PRO A 128 -11.16 -0.89 18.94
#